data_AF-A0A7Y3NXS5-F1
#
_entry.id   AF-A0A7Y3NXS5-F1
#
_cell.length_a   1.000
_cell.length_b   1.000
_cell.length_c   1.000
_cell.angle_alpha   90.00
_cell.angle_beta   90.00
_cell.angle_gamma   90.00
#
_symmetry.space_group_name_H-M   'P 1'
#
loop_
_entity.id
_entity.type
_entity.pdbx_description
1 polymer ?
#
loop_
_entity_poly.entity_id
_entity_poly.type
_entity_poly.pdbx_seq_one_letter_code
_entity_poly.pdbx_strand_id
1 'polypeptide(L)'
;MMNNPSFVYSREKMESITVIVDLFTHKLSYWQDGKRIRTLKIAVGKPATPSPIGVWHVMAKYQGWGGGFGTHFLALDVPWGIYGIHGTNKPNLVGKSVSLGCIRMRNEDVNWLYHHVNIQDCIIIEGNPLGHAYRLPRHLAEGERGSDVLLVQNRLRAGGWYQGRQDGIFADDLLLAVLRFQRKMHVPVDGMIDRDDYLVLGLLE
;
A
#
# COMPACT_ATOMS: atom_id res chain seq x y z
N MET A 1 13.39 57.53 -8.40
CA MET A 1 13.88 56.60 -7.36
C MET A 1 12.66 56.02 -6.65
N MET A 2 12.27 54.80 -7.00
CA MET A 2 11.20 54.07 -6.31
C MET A 2 11.78 52.71 -5.93
N ASN A 3 11.88 52.47 -4.62
CA ASN A 3 12.40 51.24 -4.03
C ASN A 3 11.42 50.09 -4.31
N ASN A 4 11.89 49.08 -5.02
CA ASN A 4 11.20 47.80 -5.18
C ASN A 4 11.78 46.85 -4.12
N PRO A 5 11.03 46.42 -3.08
CA PRO A 5 11.54 45.42 -2.16
C PRO A 5 11.49 44.07 -2.88
N SER A 6 12.63 43.64 -3.40
CA SER A 6 12.83 42.28 -3.88
C SER A 6 12.67 41.31 -2.71
N PHE A 7 11.48 40.76 -2.56
CA PHE A 7 11.24 39.56 -1.75
C PHE A 7 11.97 38.39 -2.41
N VAL A 8 13.20 38.16 -1.97
CA VAL A 8 13.93 36.93 -2.26
C VAL A 8 13.26 35.84 -1.40
N TYR A 9 12.33 35.10 -2.00
CA TYR A 9 11.99 33.77 -1.47
C TYR A 9 13.23 32.91 -1.62
N SER A 10 14.03 32.80 -0.56
CA SER A 10 14.95 31.69 -0.42
C SER A 10 14.09 30.42 -0.45
N ARG A 11 14.20 29.63 -1.52
CA ARG A 11 13.80 28.23 -1.48
C ARG A 11 14.72 27.58 -0.45
N GLU A 12 14.33 27.62 0.82
CA GLU A 12 14.86 26.68 1.79
C GLU A 12 14.73 25.31 1.15
N LYS A 13 15.86 24.64 0.96
CA LYS A 13 15.93 23.32 0.36
C LYS A 13 15.09 22.41 1.26
N MET A 14 13.86 22.14 0.84
CA MET A 14 12.93 21.31 1.60
C MET A 14 13.59 19.94 1.74
N GLU A 15 13.94 19.55 2.97
CA GLU A 15 14.55 18.24 3.22
C GLU A 15 13.63 17.17 2.66
N SER A 16 14.15 16.36 1.73
CA SER A 16 13.33 15.34 1.08
C SER A 16 13.42 14.05 1.88
N ILE A 17 12.40 13.77 2.67
CA ILE A 17 12.26 12.50 3.38
C ILE A 17 11.51 11.52 2.48
N THR A 18 12.03 10.29 2.37
CA THR A 18 11.34 9.21 1.67
C THR A 18 11.54 7.91 2.44
N VAL A 19 10.43 7.24 2.72
CA VAL A 19 10.45 5.90 3.31
C VAL A 19 10.09 4.90 2.24
N ILE A 20 10.95 3.90 2.03
CA ILE A 20 10.73 2.82 1.08
C ILE A 20 10.54 1.52 1.84
N VAL A 21 9.41 0.87 1.63
CA VAL A 21 9.03 -0.42 2.22
C VAL A 21 9.11 -1.48 1.12
N ASP A 22 10.02 -2.42 1.27
CA ASP A 22 10.18 -3.56 0.38
C ASP A 22 9.50 -4.79 1.00
N LEU A 23 8.40 -5.21 0.38
CA LEU A 23 7.59 -6.33 0.84
C LEU A 23 8.26 -7.70 0.62
N PHE A 24 9.21 -7.81 -0.31
CA PHE A 24 9.92 -9.05 -0.61
C PHE A 24 11.04 -9.31 0.39
N THR A 25 11.80 -8.27 0.73
CA THR A 25 12.94 -8.39 1.65
C THR A 25 12.58 -8.14 3.12
N HIS A 26 11.32 -7.77 3.40
CA HIS A 26 10.83 -7.39 4.73
C HIS A 26 11.67 -6.28 5.36
N LYS A 27 11.97 -5.25 4.56
CA LYS A 27 12.79 -4.11 4.97
C LYS A 27 12.08 -2.79 4.73
N LEU A 28 12.27 -1.86 5.65
CA LEU A 28 11.93 -0.45 5.50
C LEU A 28 13.23 0.36 5.48
N SER A 29 13.45 1.16 4.46
CA SER A 29 14.58 2.06 4.33
C SER A 29 14.14 3.51 4.46
N TYR A 30 14.76 4.23 5.38
CA TYR A 30 14.56 5.67 5.54
C TYR A 30 15.66 6.42 4.78
N TRP A 31 15.25 7.33 3.90
CA TRP A 31 16.12 8.19 3.09
C TRP A 31 15.88 9.65 3.44
N GLN A 32 16.98 10.41 3.53
CA GLN A 32 16.97 11.85 3.71
C GLN A 32 17.96 12.45 2.72
N ASP A 33 17.47 13.39 1.91
CA ASP A 33 18.26 14.09 0.87
C ASP A 33 19.04 13.14 -0.05
N GLY A 34 18.38 12.06 -0.47
CA GLY A 34 18.96 11.05 -1.37
C GLY A 34 19.97 10.09 -0.71
N LYS A 35 20.22 10.21 0.61
CA LYS A 35 21.07 9.29 1.36
C LYS A 35 20.24 8.34 2.21
N ARG A 36 20.51 7.04 2.11
CA ARG A 36 19.91 6.03 2.99
C ARG A 36 20.52 6.14 4.38
N ILE A 37 19.73 6.55 5.36
CA ILE A 37 20.19 6.73 6.75
C ILE A 37 20.04 5.43 7.53
N ARG A 38 18.93 4.71 7.36
CA ARG A 38 18.64 3.51 8.15
C ARG A 38 17.86 2.47 7.34
N THR A 39 18.11 1.20 7.63
CA THR A 39 17.31 0.08 7.16
C THR A 39 16.83 -0.74 8.37
N LEU A 40 15.54 -1.00 8.41
CA LEU A 40 14.81 -1.58 9.53
C LEU A 40 14.12 -2.85 9.08
N LYS A 41 14.08 -3.87 9.94
CA LYS A 41 13.35 -5.11 9.67
C LYS A 41 11.87 -4.91 10.01
N ILE A 42 10.97 -5.39 9.17
CA ILE A 42 9.53 -5.19 9.30
C ILE A 42 8.75 -6.50 9.16
N ALA A 43 7.55 -6.57 9.71
CA ALA A 43 6.55 -7.59 9.34
C ALA A 43 5.53 -6.96 8.40
N VAL A 44 5.03 -7.75 7.44
CA VAL A 44 4.13 -7.28 6.38
C VAL A 44 2.86 -8.14 6.33
N GLY A 45 1.92 -7.77 5.45
CA GLY A 45 0.70 -8.52 5.20
C GLY A 45 0.98 -9.96 4.78
N LYS A 46 0.12 -10.89 5.19
CA LYS A 46 0.07 -12.24 4.60
C LYS A 46 -0.48 -12.16 3.16
N PRO A 47 -0.25 -13.17 2.30
CA PRO A 47 -0.77 -13.17 0.93
C PRO A 47 -2.28 -12.95 0.82
N ALA A 48 -3.06 -13.44 1.78
CA ALA A 48 -4.52 -13.26 1.80
C ALA A 48 -4.99 -11.89 2.30
N THR A 49 -4.12 -11.09 2.92
CA THR A 49 -4.41 -9.70 3.35
C THR A 49 -3.15 -8.87 3.12
N PRO A 50 -2.82 -8.60 1.85
CA PRO A 50 -1.54 -8.02 1.46
C PRO A 50 -1.38 -6.60 2.00
N SER A 51 -0.12 -6.17 2.14
CA SER A 51 0.18 -4.77 2.42
C SER A 51 -0.16 -3.90 1.20
N PRO A 52 -0.58 -2.65 1.41
CA PRO A 52 -1.02 -1.78 0.32
C PRO A 52 0.19 -1.30 -0.50
N ILE A 53 0.44 -1.92 -1.64
CA ILE A 53 1.46 -1.49 -2.61
C ILE A 53 1.01 -0.19 -3.27
N GLY A 54 1.92 0.77 -3.35
CA GLY A 54 1.63 2.11 -3.88
C GLY A 54 2.48 3.20 -3.23
N VAL A 55 2.12 4.44 -3.52
CA VAL A 55 2.70 5.63 -2.90
C VAL A 55 1.64 6.23 -1.98
N TRP A 56 1.98 6.38 -0.72
CA TRP A 56 1.10 6.86 0.34
C TRP A 56 1.74 8.00 1.10
N HIS A 57 0.94 8.76 1.83
CA HIS A 57 1.40 9.82 2.72
C HIS A 57 1.02 9.51 4.16
N VAL A 58 1.87 9.97 5.08
CA VAL A 58 1.53 9.94 6.51
C VAL A 58 0.38 10.91 6.75
N MET A 59 -0.82 10.38 7.01
CA MET A 59 -2.02 11.18 7.26
C MET A 59 -2.07 11.68 8.71
N ALA A 60 -1.71 10.81 9.66
CA ALA A 60 -1.81 11.10 11.08
C ALA A 60 -0.85 10.22 11.89
N LYS A 61 -0.54 10.67 13.11
CA LYS A 61 0.48 10.08 13.98
C LYS A 61 -0.07 9.98 15.41
N TYR A 62 0.11 8.82 16.04
CA TYR A 62 -0.44 8.53 17.36
C TYR A 62 0.62 7.89 18.26
N GLN A 63 0.75 8.41 19.48
CA GLN A 63 1.49 7.76 20.57
C GLN A 63 0.58 6.69 21.21
N GLY A 64 0.51 5.53 20.56
CA GLY A 64 -0.35 4.41 20.91
C GLY A 64 -1.67 4.38 20.13
N TRP A 65 -2.11 3.16 19.76
CA TRP A 65 -3.38 2.89 19.06
C TRP A 65 -4.13 1.69 19.68
N GLY A 66 -3.63 1.14 20.79
CA GLY A 66 -4.13 -0.09 21.42
C GLY A 66 -3.08 -1.19 21.47
N GLY A 67 -3.29 -2.18 22.35
CA GLY A 67 -2.23 -3.10 22.78
C GLY A 67 -1.49 -3.88 21.68
N GLY A 68 -2.18 -4.22 20.59
CA GLY A 68 -1.57 -4.92 19.44
C GLY A 68 -0.66 -4.04 18.57
N PHE A 69 -0.81 -2.72 18.65
CA PHE A 69 -0.12 -1.74 17.80
C PHE A 69 1.19 -1.23 18.39
N GLY A 70 1.51 -1.61 19.63
CA GLY A 70 2.74 -1.18 20.29
C GLY A 70 2.72 0.30 20.67
N THR A 71 3.89 0.95 20.56
CA THR A 71 4.09 2.30 21.12
C THR A 71 3.60 3.43 20.22
N HIS A 72 3.62 3.25 18.90
CA HIS A 72 3.28 4.30 17.94
C HIS A 72 2.55 3.73 16.73
N PHE A 73 1.72 4.56 16.11
CA PHE A 73 1.03 4.27 14.87
C PHE A 73 1.12 5.48 13.94
N LEU A 74 1.52 5.22 12.69
CA LEU A 74 1.57 6.17 11.60
C LEU A 74 0.50 5.75 10.58
N ALA A 75 -0.60 6.51 10.51
CA ALA A 75 -1.70 6.26 9.60
C ALA A 75 -1.31 6.66 8.17
N LEU A 76 -1.67 5.83 7.19
CA LEU A 76 -1.46 6.08 5.76
C LEU A 76 -2.79 6.40 5.07
N ASP A 77 -2.75 7.21 4.03
CA ASP A 77 -3.89 7.63 3.17
C ASP A 77 -4.35 6.56 2.17
N VAL A 78 -4.44 5.31 2.62
CA VAL A 78 -4.91 4.19 1.81
C VAL A 78 -6.45 4.24 1.69
N PRO A 79 -7.04 4.28 0.48
CA PRO A 79 -8.46 4.57 0.31
C PRO A 79 -9.39 3.41 0.69
N TRP A 80 -8.88 2.18 0.74
CA TRP A 80 -9.70 0.98 1.01
C TRP A 80 -9.74 0.54 2.47
N GLY A 81 -9.08 1.25 3.39
CA GLY A 81 -9.16 0.93 4.82
C GLY A 81 -8.11 1.63 5.70
N ILE A 82 -8.08 1.28 6.98
CA ILE A 82 -7.10 1.82 7.92
C ILE A 82 -5.82 0.99 7.84
N TYR A 83 -4.80 1.57 7.20
CA TYR A 83 -3.46 1.00 7.11
C TYR A 83 -2.45 1.92 7.75
N GLY A 84 -1.36 1.34 8.25
CA GLY A 84 -0.35 2.11 8.93
C GLY A 84 0.96 1.36 9.13
N ILE A 85 1.97 2.13 9.55
CA ILE A 85 3.22 1.62 10.10
C ILE A 85 3.12 1.73 11.62
N HIS A 86 3.32 0.63 12.33
CA HIS A 86 3.14 0.61 13.77
C HIS A 86 4.09 -0.33 14.51
N GLY A 87 4.17 -0.19 15.82
CA GLY A 87 4.93 -1.08 16.70
C GLY A 87 4.31 -2.47 16.82
N THR A 88 4.70 -3.26 17.82
CA THR A 88 4.05 -4.55 18.05
C THR A 88 4.24 -5.04 19.48
N ASN A 89 3.28 -5.84 19.97
CA ASN A 89 3.44 -6.66 21.17
C ASN A 89 3.96 -8.07 20.87
N LYS A 90 4.23 -8.40 19.60
CA LYS A 90 4.78 -9.70 19.16
C LYS A 90 6.08 -9.50 18.37
N PRO A 91 7.17 -9.02 19.01
CA PRO A 91 8.41 -8.63 18.32
C PRO A 91 9.09 -9.80 17.58
N ASN A 92 8.86 -11.04 18.00
CA ASN A 92 9.31 -12.26 17.33
C ASN A 92 8.68 -12.50 15.95
N LEU A 93 7.62 -11.75 15.60
CA LEU A 93 6.98 -11.82 14.28
C LEU A 93 7.55 -10.80 13.28
N VAL A 94 8.42 -9.88 13.72
CA VAL A 94 9.09 -8.93 12.81
C VAL A 94 10.01 -9.68 11.85
N GLY A 95 9.87 -9.42 10.54
CA GLY A 95 10.52 -10.17 9.46
C GLY A 95 9.69 -11.31 8.88
N LYS A 96 8.37 -11.28 9.03
CA LYS A 96 7.45 -12.30 8.53
C LYS A 96 6.25 -11.64 7.85
N SER A 97 5.61 -12.38 6.94
CA SER A 97 4.33 -12.02 6.30
C SER A 97 3.16 -12.56 7.12
N VAL A 98 2.71 -11.80 8.12
CA VAL A 98 1.73 -12.27 9.14
C VAL A 98 0.70 -11.22 9.56
N SER A 99 0.82 -9.98 9.11
CA SER A 99 -0.13 -8.92 9.48
C SER A 99 -1.39 -8.99 8.60
N LEU A 100 -2.39 -8.19 8.96
CA LEU A 100 -3.59 -7.97 8.15
C LEU A 100 -3.39 -6.86 7.09
N GLY A 101 -2.14 -6.53 6.77
CA GLY A 101 -1.75 -5.55 5.76
C GLY A 101 -0.91 -4.40 6.30
N CYS A 102 -1.08 -4.00 7.57
CA CYS A 102 -0.22 -3.00 8.19
C CYS A 102 1.25 -3.44 8.27
N ILE A 103 2.16 -2.46 8.26
CA ILE A 103 3.59 -2.68 8.43
C ILE A 103 3.91 -2.68 9.93
N ARG A 104 4.49 -3.77 10.44
CA ARG A 104 4.83 -3.91 11.86
C ARG A 104 6.33 -3.76 12.07
N MET A 105 6.71 -2.99 13.08
CA MET A 105 8.09 -2.76 13.49
C MET A 105 8.28 -3.13 14.95
N ARG A 106 9.54 -3.23 15.39
CA ARG A 106 9.85 -3.21 16.83
C ARG A 106 9.47 -1.84 17.40
N ASN A 107 9.11 -1.82 18.69
CA ASN A 107 8.68 -0.59 19.34
C ASN A 107 9.77 0.50 19.37
N GLU A 108 11.03 0.11 19.46
CA GLU A 108 12.18 1.02 19.35
C GLU A 108 12.30 1.63 17.95
N ASP A 109 12.09 0.83 16.91
CA ASP A 109 12.23 1.24 15.52
C ASP A 109 11.07 2.13 15.07
N VAL A 110 9.83 1.82 15.45
CA VAL A 110 8.68 2.71 15.16
C VAL A 110 8.76 4.01 15.95
N ASN A 111 9.26 3.97 17.19
CA ASN A 111 9.45 5.19 17.98
C ASN A 111 10.48 6.10 17.30
N TRP A 112 11.58 5.53 16.81
CA TRP A 112 12.55 6.28 16.01
C TRP A 112 11.89 6.85 14.75
N LEU A 113 11.23 6.02 13.94
CA LEU A 113 10.59 6.47 12.70
C LEU A 113 9.57 7.58 12.96
N TYR A 114 8.75 7.44 14.00
CA TYR A 114 7.76 8.44 14.41
C TYR A 114 8.38 9.82 14.62
N HIS A 115 9.59 9.93 15.14
CA HIS A 115 10.23 11.24 15.35
C HIS A 115 10.95 11.78 14.10
N HIS A 116 11.12 10.96 13.06
CA HIS A 116 11.88 11.31 11.86
C HIS A 116 11.01 11.45 10.60
N VAL A 117 9.71 11.13 10.66
CA VAL A 117 8.78 11.40 9.56
C VAL A 117 7.71 12.40 9.99
N ASN A 118 7.34 13.28 9.08
CA ASN A 118 6.30 14.27 9.24
C ASN A 118 4.99 13.81 8.60
N ILE A 119 3.89 14.45 8.98
CA ILE A 119 2.63 14.34 8.24
C ILE A 119 2.88 14.86 6.82
N GLN A 120 2.27 14.23 5.82
CA GLN A 120 2.51 14.39 4.38
C GLN A 120 3.82 13.80 3.82
N ASP A 121 4.71 13.26 4.65
CA ASP A 121 5.89 12.57 4.11
C ASP A 121 5.48 11.33 3.30
N CYS A 122 6.24 11.07 2.25
CA CYS A 122 5.99 10.00 1.30
C CYS A 122 6.50 8.64 1.82
N ILE A 123 5.59 7.65 1.78
CA ILE A 123 5.83 6.25 2.06
C ILE A 123 5.58 5.46 0.77
N ILE A 124 6.65 4.94 0.18
CA ILE A 124 6.59 4.08 -1.00
C ILE A 124 6.57 2.64 -0.53
N ILE A 125 5.51 1.90 -0.85
CA ILE A 125 5.41 0.46 -0.56
C ILE A 125 5.56 -0.29 -1.88
N GLU A 126 6.69 -0.97 -2.01
CA GLU A 126 7.11 -1.72 -3.20
C GLU A 126 6.77 -3.19 -3.07
N GLY A 127 6.20 -3.75 -4.13
CA GLY A 127 5.85 -5.16 -4.23
C GLY A 127 5.18 -5.46 -5.56
N ASN A 128 4.78 -6.71 -5.75
CA ASN A 128 3.92 -7.10 -6.86
C ASN A 128 2.48 -7.25 -6.32
N PRO A 129 1.50 -6.48 -6.83
CA PRO A 129 0.09 -6.61 -6.43
C PRO A 129 -0.45 -8.03 -6.57
N LEU A 130 0.03 -8.79 -7.55
CA LEU A 130 -0.37 -10.17 -7.79
C LEU A 130 0.37 -11.19 -6.91
N GLY A 131 1.23 -10.72 -6.00
CA GLY A 131 2.00 -11.57 -5.08
C GLY A 131 3.36 -12.00 -5.62
N HIS A 132 3.97 -12.99 -4.97
CA HIS A 132 5.31 -13.46 -5.33
C HIS A 132 5.28 -14.26 -6.63
N ALA A 133 6.30 -14.14 -7.48
CA ALA A 133 6.38 -14.84 -8.77
C ALA A 133 6.25 -16.38 -8.71
N TYR A 134 6.38 -16.99 -7.52
CA TYR A 134 6.25 -18.44 -7.30
C TYR A 134 4.95 -18.82 -6.59
N ARG A 135 3.99 -17.88 -6.51
CA ARG A 135 2.67 -18.10 -5.92
C ARG A 135 1.63 -17.58 -6.89
N LEU A 136 0.52 -18.32 -6.98
CA LEU A 136 -0.63 -17.84 -7.71
C LEU A 136 -1.20 -16.61 -7.00
N PRO A 137 -1.71 -15.62 -7.76
CA PRO A 137 -2.46 -14.52 -7.18
C PRO A 137 -3.65 -15.06 -6.40
N ARG A 138 -4.07 -14.34 -5.36
CA ARG A 138 -5.27 -14.72 -4.61
C ARG A 138 -6.51 -14.51 -5.48
N HIS A 139 -7.56 -15.26 -5.18
CA HIS A 139 -8.86 -15.03 -5.78
C HIS A 139 -9.46 -13.76 -5.18
N LEU A 140 -10.09 -12.94 -6.03
CA LEU A 140 -10.82 -11.76 -5.59
C LEU A 140 -12.32 -12.01 -5.76
N ALA A 141 -13.08 -11.59 -4.75
CA ALA A 141 -14.53 -11.65 -4.77
C ALA A 141 -15.06 -10.42 -4.03
N GLU A 142 -16.38 -10.27 -4.02
CA GLU A 142 -17.06 -9.20 -3.30
C GLU A 142 -16.55 -9.08 -1.84
N GLY A 143 -16.28 -7.84 -1.41
CA GLY A 143 -15.75 -7.52 -0.10
C GLY A 143 -14.22 -7.50 -0.01
N GLU A 144 -13.51 -8.06 -0.99
CA GLU A 144 -12.05 -8.03 -1.05
C GLU A 144 -11.51 -6.63 -1.33
N ARG A 145 -10.30 -6.35 -0.82
CA ARG A 145 -9.69 -5.03 -0.86
C ARG A 145 -8.19 -5.11 -1.04
N GLY A 146 -7.59 -4.16 -1.77
CA GLY A 146 -6.14 -4.10 -1.91
C GLY A 146 -5.66 -3.52 -3.24
N SER A 147 -4.34 -3.46 -3.37
CA SER A 147 -3.68 -3.00 -4.60
C SER A 147 -3.92 -3.93 -5.79
N ASP A 148 -4.22 -5.21 -5.56
CA ASP A 148 -4.65 -6.17 -6.58
C ASP A 148 -6.05 -5.88 -7.10
N VAL A 149 -6.98 -5.56 -6.21
CA VAL A 149 -8.32 -5.09 -6.60
C VAL A 149 -8.21 -3.80 -7.41
N LEU A 150 -7.37 -2.85 -6.96
CA LEU A 150 -7.12 -1.61 -7.71
C LEU A 150 -6.52 -1.89 -9.10
N LEU A 151 -5.59 -2.85 -9.21
CA LEU A 151 -5.03 -3.29 -10.48
C LEU A 151 -6.11 -3.84 -11.43
N VAL A 152 -7.02 -4.67 -10.92
CA VAL A 152 -8.14 -5.22 -11.69
C VAL A 152 -9.12 -4.11 -12.11
N GLN A 153 -9.49 -3.20 -11.21
CA GLN A 153 -10.32 -2.03 -11.51
C GLN A 153 -9.71 -1.21 -12.66
N ASN A 154 -8.41 -0.93 -12.59
CA ASN A 154 -7.67 -0.19 -13.62
C ASN A 154 -7.69 -0.94 -14.96
N ARG A 155 -7.50 -2.26 -14.94
CA ARG A 155 -7.43 -3.07 -16.15
C ARG A 155 -8.78 -3.21 -16.83
N LEU A 156 -9.83 -3.49 -16.07
CA LEU A 156 -11.21 -3.53 -16.58
C LEU A 156 -11.64 -2.17 -17.13
N ARG A 157 -11.27 -1.06 -16.46
CA ARG A 157 -11.56 0.29 -16.95
C ARG A 157 -10.85 0.58 -18.26
N ALA A 158 -9.57 0.25 -18.37
CA ALA A 158 -8.82 0.39 -19.61
C ALA A 158 -9.42 -0.43 -20.76
N GLY A 159 -9.99 -1.60 -20.46
CA GLY A 159 -10.73 -2.42 -21.42
C GLY A 159 -12.18 -1.96 -21.71
N GLY A 160 -12.66 -0.88 -21.06
CA GLY A 160 -14.02 -0.37 -21.23
C GLY A 160 -15.11 -1.16 -20.46
N TRP A 161 -14.71 -2.08 -19.58
CA TRP A 161 -15.62 -2.94 -18.81
C TRP A 161 -16.09 -2.31 -17.50
N TYR A 162 -15.33 -1.38 -16.94
CA TYR A 162 -15.58 -0.78 -15.64
C TYR A 162 -15.54 0.75 -15.69
N GLN A 163 -16.55 1.40 -15.10
CA GLN A 163 -16.66 2.87 -15.03
C GLN A 163 -16.78 3.38 -13.58
N GLY A 164 -16.69 2.48 -12.61
CA GLY A 164 -16.77 2.80 -11.19
C GLY A 164 -15.48 3.39 -10.62
N ARG A 165 -15.39 3.39 -9.29
CA ARG A 165 -14.29 4.00 -8.55
C ARG A 165 -13.03 3.12 -8.62
N GLN A 166 -11.86 3.75 -8.72
CA GLN A 166 -10.56 3.07 -8.61
C GLN A 166 -10.03 3.26 -7.20
N ASP A 167 -10.71 2.65 -6.23
CA ASP A 167 -10.46 2.79 -4.81
C ASP A 167 -9.96 1.51 -4.14
N GLY A 168 -9.68 0.46 -4.92
CA GLY A 168 -9.17 -0.82 -4.43
C GLY A 168 -10.18 -1.62 -3.61
N ILE A 169 -11.48 -1.37 -3.75
CA ILE A 169 -12.56 -2.11 -3.09
C ILE A 169 -13.36 -2.91 -4.11
N PHE A 170 -13.54 -4.21 -3.86
CA PHE A 170 -14.37 -5.07 -4.69
C PHE A 170 -15.83 -4.96 -4.22
N ALA A 171 -16.51 -3.93 -4.69
CA ALA A 171 -17.93 -3.68 -4.42
C ALA A 171 -18.84 -4.16 -5.56
N ASP A 172 -20.15 -3.99 -5.38
CA ASP A 172 -21.21 -4.45 -6.30
C ASP A 172 -21.01 -3.95 -7.75
N ASP A 173 -20.52 -2.73 -7.92
CA ASP A 173 -20.27 -2.14 -9.24
C ASP A 173 -19.13 -2.86 -9.99
N LEU A 174 -18.07 -3.24 -9.27
CA LEU A 174 -17.00 -4.08 -9.81
C LEU A 174 -17.51 -5.49 -10.09
N LEU A 175 -18.28 -6.10 -9.19
CA LEU A 175 -18.90 -7.42 -9.41
C LEU A 175 -19.70 -7.46 -10.72
N LEU A 176 -20.55 -6.46 -10.96
CA LEU A 176 -21.33 -6.37 -12.19
C LEU A 176 -20.45 -6.21 -13.44
N ALA A 177 -19.33 -5.48 -13.34
CA ALA A 177 -18.37 -5.35 -14.42
C ALA A 177 -17.64 -6.68 -14.71
N VAL A 178 -17.24 -7.41 -13.67
CA VAL A 178 -16.61 -8.74 -13.78
C VAL A 178 -17.55 -9.72 -14.45
N LEU A 179 -18.80 -9.82 -14.01
CA LEU A 179 -19.79 -10.72 -14.62
C LEU A 179 -20.03 -10.43 -16.12
N ARG A 180 -20.02 -9.14 -16.52
CA ARG A 180 -20.14 -8.73 -17.94
C ARG A 180 -18.89 -9.10 -18.72
N PHE A 181 -17.72 -8.83 -18.16
CA PHE A 181 -16.42 -9.16 -18.73
C PHE A 181 -16.30 -10.67 -18.96
N GLN A 182 -16.53 -11.48 -17.93
CA GLN A 182 -16.46 -12.94 -17.99
C GLN A 182 -17.35 -13.51 -19.10
N ARG A 183 -18.61 -13.05 -19.16
CA ARG A 183 -19.56 -13.44 -20.21
C ARG A 183 -19.05 -13.11 -21.61
N LYS A 184 -18.40 -11.96 -21.80
CA LYS A 184 -17.84 -11.57 -23.10
C LYS A 184 -16.61 -12.40 -23.47
N MET A 185 -15.74 -12.67 -22.50
CA MET A 185 -14.47 -13.36 -22.71
C MET A 185 -14.64 -14.89 -22.79
N HIS A 186 -15.86 -15.40 -22.57
CA HIS A 186 -16.18 -16.83 -22.58
C HIS A 186 -15.38 -17.63 -21.52
N VAL A 187 -15.08 -17.00 -20.39
CA VAL A 187 -14.57 -17.64 -19.18
C VAL A 187 -15.74 -17.94 -18.22
N PRO A 188 -15.56 -18.78 -17.18
CA PRO A 188 -16.60 -19.02 -16.18
C PRO A 188 -17.22 -17.72 -15.65
N VAL A 189 -18.54 -17.67 -15.51
CA VAL A 189 -19.27 -16.49 -15.06
C VAL A 189 -19.70 -16.69 -13.61
N ASP A 190 -18.78 -16.47 -12.69
CA ASP A 190 -18.96 -16.67 -11.25
C ASP A 190 -18.80 -15.38 -10.43
N GLY A 191 -18.41 -14.28 -11.06
CA GLY A 191 -18.22 -12.98 -10.42
C GLY A 191 -16.96 -12.88 -9.57
N MET A 192 -16.12 -13.92 -9.55
CA MET A 192 -14.81 -13.90 -8.93
C MET A 192 -13.76 -13.47 -9.96
N ILE A 193 -12.56 -13.12 -9.50
CA ILE A 193 -11.37 -12.99 -10.34
C ILE A 193 -10.40 -14.06 -9.91
N ASP A 194 -10.19 -15.03 -10.78
CA ASP A 194 -9.25 -16.13 -10.58
C ASP A 194 -8.15 -16.13 -11.66
N ARG A 195 -7.39 -17.23 -11.72
CA ARG A 195 -6.28 -17.39 -12.66
C ARG A 195 -6.69 -17.15 -14.11
N ASP A 196 -7.83 -17.67 -14.55
CA ASP A 196 -8.26 -17.56 -15.94
C ASP A 196 -8.66 -16.11 -16.26
N ASP A 197 -9.34 -15.44 -15.32
CA ASP A 197 -9.62 -14.00 -15.41
C ASP A 197 -8.34 -13.18 -15.51
N TYR A 198 -7.34 -13.46 -14.65
CA TYR A 198 -6.06 -12.76 -14.71
C TYR A 198 -5.35 -12.95 -16.05
N LEU A 199 -5.41 -14.14 -16.65
CA LEU A 199 -4.85 -14.42 -17.97
C LEU A 199 -5.58 -13.63 -19.06
N VAL A 200 -6.91 -13.65 -19.09
CA VAL A 200 -7.67 -12.90 -20.12
C VAL A 200 -7.62 -11.39 -19.92
N LEU A 201 -7.37 -10.93 -18.70
CA LEU A 201 -7.04 -9.53 -18.40
C LEU A 201 -5.61 -9.18 -18.84
N GLY A 202 -4.76 -10.14 -19.20
CA GLY A 202 -3.35 -9.91 -19.52
C GLY A 202 -2.56 -9.41 -18.31
N LEU A 203 -2.93 -9.88 -17.11
CA LEU A 203 -2.24 -9.64 -15.84
C LEU A 203 -1.30 -10.79 -15.47
N LEU A 204 -1.46 -11.95 -16.13
CA LEU A 204 -0.55 -13.09 -16.07
C LEU A 204 -0.14 -13.51 -17.49
N GLU A 205 1.02 -14.17 -17.59
CA GLU A 205 1.58 -14.80 -18.80
C GLU A 205 1.68 -16.32 -18.63
#